data_AF-A0A4R2R8S4-F1
#
_entry.id   AF-A0A4R2R8S4-F1
#
_cell.length_a   1.000
_cell.length_b   1.000
_cell.length_c   1.000
_cell.angle_alpha   90.00
_cell.angle_beta   90.00
_cell.angle_gamma   90.00
#
_symmetry.space_group_name_H-M   'P 1'
#
loop_
_entity.id
_entity.type
_entity.pdbx_description
1 polymer ?
#
loop_
_entity_poly.entity_id
_entity_poly.type
_entity_poly.pdbx_seq_one_letter_code
_entity_poly.pdbx_strand_id
1 'polypeptide(L)'
;MNGKQAVTDVDLLTWCQVTGASDDETEQLRATLRSIRTDEARWVRQLAAGHRALQDEMASSEQAATHIRSFDLALIPGLLQTAEYARNVFLSLATLRGTVRDVDEAVRARMQRQNVLYDSGKTIELLTSEFSLRCPVGSRSTMAAQIDRLLALEGLPAIRFGIIPLNVEYPLPPLHGFTILSGHVLVETLHREASTEDPDDVVLYERIAEQLWSVAVEGDEARAVLRQVAAELRASG
;
A
#
# COMPACT_ATOMS: atom_id res chain seq x y z
N MET A 1 8.19 -30.32 19.36
CA MET A 1 7.66 -28.98 19.69
C MET A 1 6.58 -28.63 18.67
N ASN A 2 5.31 -28.58 19.09
CA ASN A 2 4.23 -28.07 18.25
C ASN A 2 4.18 -26.54 18.43
N GLY A 3 4.73 -25.79 17.48
CA GLY A 3 4.85 -24.32 17.52
C GLY A 3 3.51 -23.58 17.41
N LYS A 4 2.63 -23.74 18.41
CA LYS A 4 1.32 -23.09 18.49
C LYS A 4 1.18 -22.14 19.68
N GLN A 5 2.19 -21.99 20.53
CA GLN A 5 2.10 -21.14 21.71
C GLN A 5 2.89 -19.85 21.48
N ALA A 6 2.20 -18.72 21.51
CA ALA A 6 2.83 -17.41 21.46
C ALA A 6 3.70 -17.21 22.70
N VAL A 7 4.94 -16.76 22.50
CA VAL A 7 5.90 -16.49 23.57
C VAL A 7 5.31 -15.46 24.52
N THR A 8 5.24 -15.78 25.82
CA THR A 8 4.80 -14.87 26.87
C THR A 8 5.96 -14.06 27.45
N ASP A 9 5.64 -12.93 28.10
CA ASP A 9 6.65 -12.16 28.86
C ASP A 9 7.29 -13.05 29.93
N VAL A 10 6.52 -13.99 30.50
CA VAL A 10 7.00 -15.00 31.45
C VAL A 10 7.97 -15.99 30.79
N ASP A 11 7.65 -16.48 29.59
CA ASP A 11 8.53 -17.40 28.87
C ASP A 11 9.86 -16.72 28.49
N LEU A 12 9.79 -15.45 28.05
CA LEU A 12 10.96 -14.66 27.67
C LEU A 12 11.85 -14.36 28.87
N LEU A 13 11.28 -13.93 29.99
CA LEU A 13 12.02 -13.69 31.23
C LEU A 13 12.64 -14.99 31.76
N THR A 14 11.91 -16.10 31.72
CA THR A 14 12.43 -17.42 32.11
C THR A 14 13.62 -17.83 31.24
N TRP A 15 13.54 -17.60 29.93
CA TRP A 15 14.64 -17.88 29.02
C TRP A 15 15.86 -17.00 29.29
N CYS A 16 15.68 -15.68 29.44
CA CYS A 16 16.77 -14.74 29.75
C CYS A 16 17.49 -15.11 31.05
N GLN A 17 16.73 -15.54 32.07
CA GLN A 17 17.29 -16.00 33.33
C GLN A 17 18.12 -17.29 33.17
N VAL A 18 17.66 -18.26 32.37
CA VAL A 18 18.37 -19.52 32.14
C VAL A 18 19.63 -19.32 31.28
N THR A 19 19.60 -18.40 30.32
CA THR A 19 20.73 -18.11 29.44
C THR A 19 21.74 -17.13 30.03
N GLY A 20 21.40 -16.45 31.14
CA GLY A 20 22.24 -15.45 31.77
C GLY A 20 22.34 -14.15 30.97
N ALA A 21 21.30 -13.80 30.23
CA ALA A 21 21.21 -12.51 29.54
C ALA A 21 21.30 -11.35 30.56
N SER A 22 21.95 -10.27 30.16
CA SER A 22 22.03 -9.05 30.97
C SER A 22 20.66 -8.37 31.10
N ASP A 23 20.54 -7.45 32.05
CA ASP A 23 19.31 -6.65 32.24
C ASP A 23 18.98 -5.81 30.99
N ASP A 24 20.00 -5.31 30.29
CA ASP A 24 19.85 -4.50 29.07
C ASP A 24 19.34 -5.36 27.90
N GLU A 25 19.95 -6.52 27.67
CA GLU A 25 19.48 -7.49 26.67
C GLU A 25 18.06 -7.98 26.98
N THR A 26 17.74 -8.20 28.25
CA THR A 26 16.40 -8.59 28.69
C THR A 26 15.38 -7.51 28.39
N GLU A 27 15.68 -6.24 28.67
CA GLU A 27 14.76 -5.14 28.39
C GLU A 27 14.61 -4.88 26.89
N GLN A 28 15.67 -5.04 26.10
CA GLN A 28 15.60 -4.94 24.64
C GLN A 28 14.72 -6.06 24.04
N LEU A 29 14.88 -7.30 24.51
CA LEU A 29 14.04 -8.43 24.11
C LEU A 29 12.57 -8.23 24.52
N ARG A 30 12.32 -7.67 25.70
CA ARG A 30 10.96 -7.30 26.15
C ARG A 30 10.35 -6.18 25.31
N ALA A 31 11.12 -5.15 24.99
CA ALA A 31 10.68 -4.08 24.10
C ALA A 31 10.31 -4.65 22.72
N THR A 32 11.12 -5.57 22.20
CA THR A 32 10.86 -6.27 20.93
C THR A 32 9.57 -7.10 21.00
N LEU A 33 9.40 -7.91 22.05
CA LEU A 33 8.19 -8.72 22.25
C LEU A 33 6.92 -7.85 22.37
N ARG A 34 7.02 -6.71 23.07
CA ARG A 34 5.92 -5.73 23.17
C ARG A 34 5.59 -5.10 21.82
N SER A 35 6.59 -4.76 21.01
CA SER A 35 6.39 -4.23 19.65
C SER A 35 5.62 -5.23 18.80
N ILE A 36 6.11 -6.48 18.71
CA ILE A 36 5.47 -7.55 17.92
C ILE A 36 4.01 -7.75 18.32
N ARG A 37 3.73 -7.80 19.63
CA ARG A 37 2.36 -7.98 20.15
C ARG A 37 1.47 -6.78 19.87
N THR A 38 2.03 -5.57 19.90
CA THR A 38 1.29 -4.35 19.62
C THR A 38 0.88 -4.30 18.15
N ASP A 39 1.79 -4.67 17.24
CA ASP A 39 1.51 -4.74 15.81
C ASP A 39 0.44 -5.79 15.48
N GLU A 40 0.55 -6.98 16.07
CA GLU A 40 -0.44 -8.05 15.91
C GLU A 40 -1.82 -7.64 16.43
N ALA A 41 -1.89 -7.04 17.62
CA ALA A 41 -3.14 -6.56 18.21
C ALA A 41 -3.72 -5.35 17.45
N ARG A 42 -2.87 -4.46 16.91
CA ARG A 42 -3.27 -3.32 16.06
C ARG A 42 -3.94 -3.84 14.80
N TRP A 43 -3.33 -4.80 14.12
CA TRP A 43 -3.87 -5.38 12.91
C TRP A 43 -5.20 -6.13 13.13
N VAL A 44 -5.30 -6.95 14.19
CA VAL A 44 -6.56 -7.65 14.53
C VAL A 44 -7.69 -6.65 14.81
N ARG A 45 -7.39 -5.54 15.52
CA ARG A 45 -8.36 -4.47 15.77
C ARG A 45 -8.74 -3.72 14.49
N GLN A 46 -7.77 -3.40 13.63
CA GLN A 46 -8.01 -2.75 12.34
C GLN A 46 -8.89 -3.62 11.42
N LEU A 47 -8.63 -4.93 11.35
CA LEU A 47 -9.48 -5.87 10.60
C LEU A 47 -10.90 -5.94 11.16
N ALA A 48 -11.06 -5.92 12.49
CA ALA A 48 -12.37 -5.91 13.14
C ALA A 48 -13.11 -4.57 12.95
N ALA A 49 -12.39 -3.47 12.79
CA ALA A 49 -12.93 -2.12 12.61
C ALA A 49 -13.45 -1.85 11.19
N GLY A 50 -13.14 -2.72 10.22
CA GLY A 50 -13.61 -2.63 8.85
C GLY A 50 -12.73 -1.76 7.95
N HIS A 51 -13.06 -1.75 6.66
CA HIS A 51 -12.29 -0.99 5.66
C HIS A 51 -12.32 0.51 5.90
N ARG A 52 -13.40 1.06 6.46
CA ARG A 52 -13.58 2.49 6.70
C ARG A 52 -12.55 3.02 7.70
N ALA A 53 -12.35 2.34 8.82
CA ALA A 53 -11.39 2.77 9.84
C ALA A 53 -9.96 2.85 9.27
N LEU A 54 -9.57 1.86 8.48
CA LEU A 54 -8.28 1.86 7.75
C LEU A 54 -8.15 3.05 6.78
N GLN A 55 -9.26 3.49 6.17
CA GLN A 55 -9.24 4.69 5.32
C GLN A 55 -9.05 5.97 6.14
N ASP A 56 -9.69 6.09 7.31
CA ASP A 56 -9.56 7.28 8.15
C ASP A 56 -8.14 7.41 8.75
N GLU A 57 -7.54 6.28 9.14
CA GLU A 57 -6.14 6.24 9.59
C GLU A 57 -5.17 6.67 8.49
N MET A 58 -5.30 6.08 7.30
CA MET A 58 -4.46 6.45 6.15
C MET A 58 -4.67 7.91 5.74
N ALA A 59 -5.91 8.43 5.78
CA ALA A 59 -6.19 9.83 5.52
C ALA A 59 -5.44 10.76 6.48
N SER A 60 -5.38 10.39 7.76
CA SER A 60 -4.67 11.17 8.79
C SER A 60 -3.17 11.20 8.51
N SER A 61 -2.57 10.04 8.16
CA SER A 61 -1.16 9.94 7.81
C SER A 61 -0.80 10.71 6.54
N GLU A 62 -1.64 10.63 5.49
CA GLU A 62 -1.47 11.39 4.24
C GLU A 62 -1.59 12.90 4.47
N GLN A 63 -2.50 13.34 5.35
CA GLN A 63 -2.64 14.74 5.72
C GLN A 63 -1.43 15.28 6.49
N ALA A 64 -0.81 14.47 7.35
CA ALA A 64 0.39 14.86 8.09
C ALA A 64 1.66 14.86 7.22
N ALA A 65 1.74 13.98 6.21
CA ALA A 65 2.92 13.82 5.36
C ALA A 65 3.13 15.01 4.40
N THR A 66 4.36 15.48 4.24
CA THR A 66 4.73 16.48 3.21
C THR A 66 5.23 15.81 1.92
N HIS A 67 5.73 14.58 2.04
CA HIS A 67 6.12 13.74 0.93
C HIS A 67 5.39 12.40 1.01
N ILE A 68 4.76 12.00 -0.10
CA ILE A 68 4.03 10.75 -0.26
C ILE A 68 4.59 10.05 -1.49
N ARG A 69 5.13 8.84 -1.31
CA ARG A 69 5.66 8.02 -2.39
C ARG A 69 5.06 6.63 -2.32
N SER A 70 4.49 6.11 -3.40
CA SER A 70 4.00 4.73 -3.41
C SER A 70 4.44 3.96 -4.64
N PHE A 71 4.60 2.65 -4.45
CA PHE A 71 4.66 1.67 -5.52
C PHE A 71 3.52 0.67 -5.34
N ASP A 72 2.66 0.58 -6.35
CA ASP A 72 1.54 -0.37 -6.36
C ASP A 72 1.72 -1.38 -7.50
N LEU A 73 2.07 -2.62 -7.11
CA LEU A 73 2.37 -3.70 -8.05
C LEU A 73 1.11 -4.25 -8.74
N ALA A 74 0.09 -4.64 -7.97
CA ALA A 74 -1.06 -5.39 -8.48
C ALA A 74 -2.39 -4.62 -8.45
N LEU A 75 -2.40 -3.44 -7.84
CA LEU A 75 -3.55 -2.54 -7.80
C LEU A 75 -3.14 -1.17 -8.34
N ILE A 76 -4.12 -0.40 -8.76
CA ILE A 76 -3.90 1.02 -9.07
C ILE A 76 -3.83 1.79 -7.75
N PRO A 77 -2.90 2.74 -7.57
CA PRO A 77 -2.74 3.49 -6.32
C PRO A 77 -4.07 4.03 -5.81
N GLY A 78 -4.38 3.85 -4.53
CA GLY A 78 -5.68 4.18 -3.95
C GLY A 78 -6.13 5.62 -4.19
N LEU A 79 -5.18 6.56 -4.21
CA LEU A 79 -5.41 7.97 -4.48
C LEU A 79 -5.85 8.25 -5.93
N LEU A 80 -5.62 7.33 -6.86
CA LEU A 80 -5.95 7.46 -8.27
C LEU A 80 -7.20 6.65 -8.68
N GLN A 81 -7.77 5.88 -7.75
CA GLN A 81 -8.90 5.00 -8.04
C GLN A 81 -10.20 5.77 -8.29
N THR A 82 -11.07 5.20 -9.11
CA THR A 82 -12.48 5.58 -9.21
C THR A 82 -13.27 4.92 -8.09
N ALA A 83 -14.44 5.47 -7.76
CA ALA A 83 -15.31 4.89 -6.75
C ALA A 83 -15.71 3.44 -7.05
N GLU A 84 -15.93 3.11 -8.33
CA GLU A 84 -16.33 1.77 -8.77
C GLU A 84 -15.17 0.77 -8.68
N TYR A 85 -13.94 1.16 -9.07
CA TYR A 85 -12.77 0.31 -8.88
C TYR A 85 -12.52 0.06 -7.39
N ALA A 86 -12.52 1.11 -6.56
CA ALA A 86 -12.34 1.00 -5.11
C ALA A 86 -13.40 0.10 -4.47
N ARG A 87 -14.67 0.19 -4.91
CA ARG A 87 -15.74 -0.70 -4.46
C ARG A 87 -15.44 -2.16 -4.75
N ASN A 88 -14.97 -2.49 -5.95
CA ASN A 88 -14.61 -3.86 -6.33
C ASN A 88 -13.44 -4.40 -5.47
N VAL A 89 -12.44 -3.57 -5.19
CA VAL A 89 -11.34 -3.92 -4.27
C VAL A 89 -11.88 -4.23 -2.87
N PHE A 90 -12.69 -3.34 -2.29
CA PHE A 90 -13.20 -3.54 -0.94
C PHE A 90 -14.15 -4.72 -0.85
N LEU A 91 -15.01 -4.94 -1.85
CA LEU A 91 -15.89 -6.11 -1.89
C LEU A 91 -15.09 -7.41 -1.91
N SER A 92 -14.06 -7.52 -2.75
CA SER A 92 -13.27 -8.76 -2.86
C SER A 92 -12.55 -9.11 -1.55
N LEU A 93 -11.94 -8.10 -0.90
CA LEU A 93 -11.27 -8.27 0.39
C LEU A 93 -12.25 -8.57 1.52
N ALA A 94 -13.40 -7.89 1.53
CA ALA A 94 -14.42 -8.13 2.54
C ALA A 94 -15.08 -9.51 2.38
N THR A 95 -15.28 -9.99 1.16
CA THR A 95 -15.75 -11.36 0.90
C THR A 95 -14.74 -12.39 1.39
N LEU A 96 -13.45 -12.21 1.09
CA LEU A 96 -12.38 -13.10 1.58
C LEU A 96 -12.36 -13.19 3.11
N ARG A 97 -12.60 -12.06 3.79
CA ARG A 97 -12.52 -11.93 5.26
C ARG A 97 -13.84 -12.18 5.98
N GLY A 98 -14.97 -12.23 5.27
CA GLY A 98 -16.30 -12.31 5.86
C GLY A 98 -16.76 -11.00 6.54
N THR A 99 -16.26 -9.84 6.10
CA THR A 99 -16.42 -8.53 6.77
C THR A 99 -17.07 -7.45 5.87
N VAL A 100 -18.12 -7.79 5.12
CA VAL A 100 -18.75 -6.93 4.07
C VAL A 100 -19.47 -5.67 4.59
N ARG A 101 -19.31 -5.29 5.87
CA ARG A 101 -20.25 -4.38 6.54
C ARG A 101 -20.14 -2.90 6.13
N ASP A 102 -18.98 -2.42 5.67
CA ASP A 102 -18.69 -0.98 5.58
C ASP A 102 -18.13 -0.53 4.21
N VAL A 103 -18.36 -1.31 3.14
CA VAL A 103 -17.78 -1.02 1.83
C VAL A 103 -18.17 0.36 1.29
N ASP A 104 -19.43 0.76 1.41
CA ASP A 104 -19.91 2.07 0.93
C ASP A 104 -19.23 3.23 1.65
N GLU A 105 -19.01 3.09 2.95
CA GLU A 105 -18.34 4.09 3.77
C GLU A 105 -16.85 4.13 3.47
N ALA A 106 -16.22 2.98 3.27
CA ALA A 106 -14.83 2.87 2.86
C ALA A 106 -14.59 3.50 1.48
N VAL A 107 -15.49 3.28 0.50
CA VAL A 107 -15.43 3.95 -0.80
C VAL A 107 -15.53 5.47 -0.64
N ARG A 108 -16.47 5.95 0.17
CA ARG A 108 -16.61 7.39 0.43
C ARG A 108 -15.35 7.99 1.03
N ALA A 109 -14.76 7.32 2.03
CA ALA A 109 -13.52 7.75 2.66
C ALA A 109 -12.33 7.72 1.68
N ARG A 110 -12.21 6.67 0.84
CA ARG A 110 -11.23 6.59 -0.24
C ARG A 110 -11.33 7.77 -1.21
N MET A 111 -12.54 8.18 -1.58
CA MET A 111 -12.74 9.34 -2.48
C MET A 111 -12.38 10.66 -1.78
N GLN A 112 -12.71 10.81 -0.49
CA GLN A 112 -12.35 12.00 0.29
C GLN A 112 -10.84 12.17 0.44
N ARG A 113 -10.09 11.06 0.60
CA ARG A 113 -8.62 11.05 0.67
C ARG A 113 -7.96 11.68 -0.55
N GLN A 114 -8.57 11.57 -1.74
CA GLN A 114 -8.00 12.11 -2.99
C GLN A 114 -7.87 13.63 -3.00
N ASN A 115 -8.48 14.34 -2.05
CA ASN A 115 -8.27 15.78 -1.91
C ASN A 115 -6.80 16.15 -1.68
N VAL A 116 -6.00 15.23 -1.11
CA VAL A 116 -4.55 15.42 -0.92
C VAL A 116 -3.80 15.67 -2.22
N LEU A 117 -4.32 15.16 -3.35
CA LEU A 117 -3.72 15.34 -4.69
C LEU A 117 -3.69 16.80 -5.16
N TYR A 118 -4.47 17.68 -4.54
CA TYR A 118 -4.58 19.09 -4.90
C TYR A 118 -3.86 20.01 -3.90
N ASP A 119 -3.19 19.45 -2.88
CA ASP A 119 -2.43 20.22 -1.91
C ASP A 119 -1.04 20.57 -2.47
N SER A 120 -0.85 21.85 -2.81
CA SER A 120 0.43 22.35 -3.35
C SER A 120 1.59 22.31 -2.35
N GLY A 121 1.32 22.07 -1.06
CA GLY A 121 2.34 21.89 -0.02
C GLY A 121 2.92 20.47 0.02
N LYS A 122 2.43 19.56 -0.82
CA LYS A 122 2.83 18.15 -0.81
C LYS A 122 3.50 17.75 -2.12
N THR A 123 4.47 16.85 -2.02
CA THR A 123 5.05 16.15 -3.17
C THR A 123 4.49 14.73 -3.19
N ILE A 124 3.85 14.35 -4.30
CA ILE A 124 3.17 13.05 -4.44
C ILE A 124 3.76 12.31 -5.64
N GLU A 125 4.39 11.17 -5.38
CA GLU A 125 5.01 10.30 -6.38
C GLU A 125 4.34 8.93 -6.37
N LEU A 126 3.63 8.59 -7.44
CA LEU A 126 2.83 7.37 -7.52
C LEU A 126 3.32 6.52 -8.68
N LEU A 127 3.90 5.37 -8.36
CA LEU A 127 4.39 4.40 -9.32
C LEU A 127 3.48 3.19 -9.34
N THR A 128 3.10 2.72 -10.53
CA THR A 128 2.36 1.46 -10.67
C THR A 128 2.99 0.58 -11.74
N SER A 129 2.70 -0.71 -11.72
CA SER A 129 3.08 -1.58 -12.82
C SER A 129 1.98 -1.63 -13.90
N GLU A 130 2.34 -1.87 -15.16
CA GLU A 130 1.35 -2.14 -16.21
C GLU A 130 0.51 -3.39 -15.92
N PHE A 131 1.03 -4.32 -15.09
CA PHE A 131 0.25 -5.47 -14.63
C PHE A 131 -1.01 -5.04 -13.87
N SER A 132 -0.96 -3.99 -13.05
CA SER A 132 -2.14 -3.48 -12.32
C SER A 132 -3.24 -2.94 -13.25
N LEU A 133 -2.85 -2.45 -14.42
CA LEU A 133 -3.75 -1.89 -15.44
C LEU A 133 -4.44 -2.99 -16.26
N ARG A 134 -3.81 -4.16 -16.33
CA ARG A 134 -4.23 -5.31 -17.14
C ARG A 134 -4.89 -6.41 -16.30
N CYS A 135 -4.61 -6.47 -15.01
CA CYS A 135 -5.26 -7.40 -14.08
C CYS A 135 -6.65 -6.85 -13.69
N PRO A 136 -7.75 -7.50 -14.09
CA PRO A 136 -9.08 -6.94 -13.91
C PRO A 136 -9.51 -6.98 -12.44
N VAL A 137 -9.83 -5.79 -11.89
CA VAL A 137 -10.51 -5.64 -10.61
C VAL A 137 -11.88 -5.03 -10.86
N GLY A 138 -12.87 -5.90 -11.07
CA GLY A 138 -14.20 -5.54 -11.54
C GLY A 138 -14.40 -5.86 -13.03
N SER A 139 -15.40 -5.24 -13.65
CA SER A 139 -15.70 -5.48 -15.06
C SER A 139 -14.72 -4.73 -15.98
N ARG A 140 -14.73 -5.08 -17.27
CA ARG A 140 -13.95 -4.33 -18.28
C ARG A 140 -14.36 -2.86 -18.37
N SER A 141 -15.64 -2.54 -18.14
CA SER A 141 -16.11 -1.15 -18.13
C SER A 141 -15.58 -0.39 -16.91
N THR A 142 -15.55 -1.03 -15.73
CA THR A 142 -14.92 -0.48 -14.52
C THR A 142 -13.43 -0.18 -14.79
N MET A 143 -12.71 -1.13 -15.38
CA MET A 143 -11.30 -0.95 -15.73
C MET A 143 -11.11 0.17 -16.76
N ALA A 144 -11.92 0.23 -17.82
CA ALA A 144 -11.80 1.29 -18.83
C ALA A 144 -12.03 2.68 -18.22
N ALA A 145 -13.05 2.85 -17.38
CA ALA A 145 -13.30 4.10 -16.66
C ALA A 145 -12.16 4.47 -15.70
N GLN A 146 -11.54 3.45 -15.08
CA GLN A 146 -10.35 3.65 -14.25
C GLN A 146 -9.15 4.15 -15.06
N ILE A 147 -8.91 3.62 -16.27
CA ILE A 147 -7.84 4.12 -17.14
C ILE A 147 -8.13 5.55 -17.63
N ASP A 148 -9.39 5.87 -17.94
CA ASP A 148 -9.79 7.24 -18.30
C ASP A 148 -9.50 8.24 -17.17
N ARG A 149 -9.71 7.82 -15.91
CA ARG A 149 -9.35 8.61 -14.73
C ARG A 149 -7.85 8.89 -14.65
N LEU A 150 -7.00 7.91 -14.95
CA LEU A 150 -5.54 8.08 -14.97
C LEU A 150 -5.11 9.06 -16.06
N LEU A 151 -5.65 8.92 -17.28
CA LEU A 151 -5.41 9.86 -18.38
C LEU A 151 -5.84 11.29 -18.04
N ALA A 152 -6.91 11.46 -17.25
CA ALA A 152 -7.38 12.78 -16.81
C ALA A 152 -6.52 13.40 -15.69
N LEU A 153 -5.79 12.59 -14.92
CA LEU A 153 -4.93 13.04 -13.82
C LEU A 153 -3.54 13.46 -14.29
N GLU A 154 -3.10 12.99 -15.46
CA GLU A 154 -1.75 13.11 -16.00
C GLU A 154 -1.35 14.53 -16.49
N GLY A 155 -1.94 15.56 -15.88
CA GLY A 155 -1.61 16.97 -16.08
C GLY A 155 -1.65 17.79 -14.78
N LEU A 156 -1.85 17.15 -13.62
CA LEU A 156 -1.75 17.82 -12.33
C LEU A 156 -0.28 18.04 -11.96
N PRO A 157 0.18 19.29 -11.79
CA PRO A 157 1.60 19.59 -11.60
C PRO A 157 2.17 19.06 -10.27
N ALA A 158 1.31 18.75 -9.30
CA ALA A 158 1.72 18.25 -7.97
C ALA A 158 1.95 16.73 -7.92
N ILE A 159 1.63 16.00 -9.00
CA ILE A 159 1.70 14.53 -9.03
C ILE A 159 2.74 14.09 -10.06
N ARG A 160 3.74 13.35 -9.59
CA ARG A 160 4.61 12.55 -10.45
C ARG A 160 4.00 11.16 -10.58
N PHE A 161 3.62 10.76 -11.79
CA PHE A 161 3.00 9.47 -12.04
C PHE A 161 3.83 8.66 -13.04
N GLY A 162 4.18 7.44 -12.68
CA GLY A 162 4.96 6.53 -13.50
C GLY A 162 4.30 5.16 -13.66
N ILE A 163 4.60 4.49 -14.77
CA ILE A 163 4.17 3.12 -15.05
C ILE A 163 5.39 2.28 -15.36
N ILE A 164 5.57 1.13 -14.73
CA ILE A 164 6.59 0.14 -15.12
C ILE A 164 5.96 -0.78 -16.18
N PRO A 165 6.41 -0.77 -17.45
CA PRO A 165 5.85 -1.62 -18.50
C PRO A 165 6.06 -3.12 -18.24
N LEU A 166 5.28 -3.99 -18.87
CA LEU A 166 5.41 -5.44 -18.70
C LEU A 166 6.68 -6.03 -19.34
N ASN A 167 7.28 -5.34 -20.30
CA ASN A 167 8.37 -5.84 -21.14
C ASN A 167 9.76 -5.30 -20.76
N VAL A 168 9.91 -4.78 -19.53
CA VAL A 168 11.20 -4.32 -19.00
C VAL A 168 11.78 -5.33 -18.02
N GLU A 169 13.11 -5.34 -17.90
CA GLU A 169 13.80 -6.08 -16.84
C GLU A 169 13.69 -5.29 -15.53
N TYR A 170 13.10 -5.91 -14.50
CA TYR A 170 13.04 -5.30 -13.19
C TYR A 170 14.43 -5.31 -12.53
N PRO A 171 14.89 -4.20 -11.94
CA PRO A 171 16.19 -4.15 -11.27
C PRO A 171 16.22 -4.94 -9.95
N LEU A 172 15.05 -5.28 -9.42
CA LEU A 172 14.86 -6.16 -8.26
C LEU A 172 13.50 -6.88 -8.35
N PRO A 173 13.33 -8.04 -7.70
CA PRO A 173 12.04 -8.71 -7.67
C PRO A 173 10.94 -7.83 -7.03
N PRO A 174 9.84 -7.51 -7.74
CA PRO A 174 8.74 -6.74 -7.17
C PRO A 174 7.85 -7.66 -6.33
N LEU A 175 8.16 -7.81 -5.03
CA LEU A 175 7.46 -8.76 -4.16
C LEU A 175 6.11 -8.23 -3.65
N HIS A 176 6.02 -6.94 -3.38
CA HIS A 176 4.84 -6.27 -2.84
C HIS A 176 4.87 -4.78 -3.17
N GLY A 177 3.72 -4.11 -3.01
CA GLY A 177 3.67 -2.66 -2.99
C GLY A 177 4.14 -2.09 -1.65
N PHE A 178 4.33 -0.77 -1.61
CA PHE A 178 4.65 -0.03 -0.39
C PHE A 178 4.26 1.44 -0.53
N THR A 179 4.09 2.12 0.59
CA THR A 179 3.90 3.58 0.67
C THR A 179 4.88 4.16 1.68
N ILE A 180 5.54 5.26 1.33
CA ILE A 180 6.40 6.05 2.19
C ILE A 180 5.70 7.38 2.46
N LEU A 181 5.46 7.67 3.74
CA LEU A 181 4.82 8.89 4.23
C LEU A 181 5.83 9.64 5.11
N SER A 182 6.62 10.53 4.50
CA SER A 182 7.59 11.38 5.21
C SER A 182 8.46 10.63 6.23
N GLY A 183 9.10 9.54 5.81
CA GLY A 183 9.96 8.71 6.66
C GLY A 183 9.26 7.55 7.37
N HIS A 184 7.97 7.32 7.12
CA HIS A 184 7.25 6.15 7.61
C HIS A 184 6.87 5.24 6.44
N VAL A 185 7.37 4.01 6.44
CA VAL A 185 7.09 3.01 5.41
C VAL A 185 5.93 2.12 5.85
N LEU A 186 4.99 1.89 4.93
CA LEU A 186 3.85 1.00 5.07
C LEU A 186 3.87 -0.06 3.96
N VAL A 187 3.69 -1.32 4.34
CA VAL A 187 3.60 -2.47 3.44
C VAL A 187 2.38 -3.29 3.79
N GLU A 188 1.38 -3.29 2.92
CA GLU A 188 0.18 -4.11 3.10
C GLU A 188 0.39 -5.50 2.51
N THR A 189 0.12 -6.53 3.32
CA THR A 189 -0.06 -7.90 2.86
C THR A 189 -1.50 -8.34 3.11
N LEU A 190 -1.96 -9.41 2.45
CA LEU A 190 -3.34 -9.88 2.58
C LEU A 190 -3.79 -10.15 4.03
N HIS A 191 -2.85 -10.54 4.88
CA HIS A 191 -3.09 -11.01 6.24
C HIS A 191 -2.51 -10.11 7.33
N ARG A 192 -1.75 -9.05 6.99
CA ARG A 192 -1.21 -8.03 7.90
C ARG A 192 -0.66 -6.80 7.17
N GLU A 193 -0.65 -5.66 7.82
CA GLU A 193 0.20 -4.53 7.46
C GLU A 193 1.50 -4.59 8.27
N ALA A 194 2.63 -4.31 7.61
CA ALA A 194 3.91 -4.06 8.26
C ALA A 194 4.27 -2.60 8.09
N SER A 195 4.87 -2.00 9.12
CA SER A 195 5.25 -0.59 9.12
C SER A 195 6.59 -0.38 9.80
N THR A 196 7.39 0.59 9.35
CA THR A 196 8.68 0.93 9.96
C THR A 196 9.00 2.42 9.80
N GLU A 197 9.57 3.01 10.85
CA GLU A 197 10.17 4.36 10.87
C GLU A 197 11.68 4.27 11.11
N ASP A 198 12.26 3.05 11.07
CA ASP A 198 13.69 2.87 11.22
C ASP A 198 14.43 3.56 10.05
N PRO A 199 15.40 4.46 10.34
CA PRO A 199 16.09 5.19 9.28
C PRO A 199 16.75 4.31 8.21
N ASP A 200 17.29 3.15 8.59
CA ASP A 200 17.98 2.25 7.65
C ASP A 200 16.96 1.55 6.72
N ASP A 201 15.80 1.17 7.25
CA ASP A 201 14.70 0.63 6.46
C ASP A 201 14.15 1.68 5.49
N VAL A 202 13.93 2.91 5.97
CA VAL A 202 13.43 4.02 5.16
C VAL A 202 14.39 4.30 3.99
N VAL A 203 15.70 4.40 4.26
CA VAL A 203 16.72 4.59 3.22
C VAL A 203 16.72 3.43 2.22
N LEU A 204 16.51 2.19 2.67
CA LEU A 204 16.39 1.04 1.79
C LEU A 204 15.15 1.15 0.88
N TYR A 205 13.98 1.52 1.42
CA TYR A 205 12.76 1.66 0.62
C TYR A 205 12.82 2.83 -0.37
N GLU A 206 13.46 3.94 -0.01
CA GLU A 206 13.72 5.04 -0.94
C GLU A 206 14.59 4.59 -2.11
N ARG A 207 15.66 3.84 -1.82
CA ARG A 207 16.51 3.25 -2.87
C ARG A 207 15.76 2.25 -3.73
N ILE A 208 14.89 1.42 -3.15
CA ILE A 208 14.02 0.50 -3.90
C ILE A 208 13.12 1.31 -4.85
N ALA A 209 12.49 2.38 -4.35
CA ALA A 209 11.63 3.23 -5.16
C ALA A 209 12.41 3.88 -6.32
N GLU A 210 13.63 4.38 -6.09
CA GLU A 210 14.51 4.90 -7.15
C GLU A 210 14.86 3.85 -8.20
N GLN A 211 15.21 2.62 -7.79
CA GLN A 211 15.50 1.52 -8.71
C GLN A 211 14.28 1.20 -9.57
N LEU A 212 13.10 1.04 -8.96
CA LEU A 212 11.86 0.80 -9.70
C LEU A 212 11.53 1.94 -10.68
N TRP A 213 11.79 3.19 -10.27
CA TRP A 213 11.57 4.35 -11.14
C TRP A 213 12.52 4.37 -12.35
N SER A 214 13.74 3.83 -12.21
CA SER A 214 14.73 3.82 -13.31
C SER A 214 14.29 3.04 -14.55
N VAL A 215 13.28 2.17 -14.41
CA VAL A 215 12.69 1.36 -15.49
C VAL A 215 11.24 1.75 -15.79
N ALA A 216 10.74 2.83 -15.19
CA ALA A 216 9.40 3.33 -15.38
C ALA A 216 9.32 4.30 -16.58
N VAL A 217 8.16 4.35 -17.23
CA VAL A 217 7.80 5.37 -18.20
C VAL A 217 6.90 6.43 -17.55
N GLU A 218 7.07 7.68 -17.99
CA GLU A 218 6.32 8.85 -17.50
C GLU A 218 5.80 9.67 -18.69
N GLY A 219 4.82 10.56 -18.47
CA GLY A 219 4.34 11.50 -19.49
C GLY A 219 3.82 10.85 -20.77
N ASP A 220 4.30 11.25 -21.95
CA ASP A 220 3.74 10.75 -23.22
C ASP A 220 3.87 9.23 -23.40
N GLU A 221 4.89 8.61 -22.84
CA GLU A 221 5.09 7.17 -22.89
C GLU A 221 4.09 6.44 -21.95
N ALA A 222 3.88 6.96 -20.75
CA ALA A 222 2.84 6.47 -19.84
C ALA A 222 1.43 6.62 -20.45
N ARG A 223 1.14 7.77 -21.10
CA ARG A 223 -0.09 7.97 -21.89
C ARG A 223 -0.27 6.93 -22.98
N ALA A 224 0.80 6.56 -23.68
CA ALA A 224 0.74 5.55 -24.73
C ALA A 224 0.33 4.18 -24.16
N VAL A 225 0.93 3.77 -23.03
CA VAL A 225 0.55 2.54 -22.32
C VAL A 225 -0.92 2.57 -21.90
N LEU A 226 -1.36 3.66 -21.26
CA LEU A 226 -2.76 3.80 -20.82
C LEU A 226 -3.74 3.74 -21.99
N ARG A 227 -3.47 4.45 -23.09
CA ARG A 227 -4.33 4.42 -24.29
C ARG A 227 -4.40 3.04 -24.91
N GLN A 228 -3.28 2.33 -24.96
CA GLN A 228 -3.24 0.95 -25.45
C GLN A 228 -4.13 0.04 -24.59
N VAL A 229 -3.93 0.04 -23.27
CA VAL A 229 -4.73 -0.77 -22.34
C VAL A 229 -6.23 -0.42 -22.46
N ALA A 230 -6.58 0.86 -22.54
CA ALA A 230 -7.97 1.29 -22.70
C ALA A 230 -8.59 0.81 -24.01
N ALA A 231 -7.85 0.82 -25.11
CA ALA A 231 -8.31 0.31 -26.40
C ALA A 231 -8.57 -1.20 -26.34
N GLU A 232 -7.65 -1.96 -25.75
CA GLU A 232 -7.80 -3.41 -25.57
C GLU A 232 -9.02 -3.74 -24.70
N LEU A 233 -9.20 -3.05 -23.56
CA LEU A 233 -10.35 -3.23 -22.66
C LEU A 233 -11.69 -3.04 -23.39
N ARG A 234 -11.77 -2.09 -24.33
CA ARG A 234 -12.97 -1.78 -25.11
C ARG A 234 -13.17 -2.69 -26.33
N ALA A 235 -12.11 -3.29 -26.88
CA ALA A 235 -12.17 -4.06 -28.11
C ALA A 235 -12.74 -5.48 -27.97
N SER A 236 -12.71 -6.09 -26.78
CA SER A 236 -13.20 -7.46 -26.57
C SER A 236 -14.65 -7.51 -26.02
N GLY A 237 -15.53 -6.68 -26.58
CA GLY A 237 -16.97 -6.64 -26.28
C GLY A 237 -17.81 -7.43 -27.27
#